data_AF-A0A9D5PRG9-F1
#
_entry.id   AF-A0A9D5PRG9-F1
#
_cell.length_a   1.000
_cell.length_b   1.000
_cell.length_c   1.000
_cell.angle_alpha   90.00
_cell.angle_beta   90.00
_cell.angle_gamma   90.00
#
_symmetry.space_group_name_H-M   'P 1'
#
loop_
_entity.id
_entity.type
_entity.pdbx_description
1 polymer ?
#
loop_
_entity_poly.entity_id
_entity_poly.type
_entity_poly.pdbx_seq_one_letter_code
_entity_poly.pdbx_strand_id
1 'polypeptide(L)' 'SEKYVTAIDFLIDSGEINHMPRNLKETALLKRGNPQIPLEALGKMLNPPVSKSGMRHRLDKIYAYYIEKNEK' A
#
# COMPACT_ATOMS: atom_id res chain seq x y z
N SER A 1 6.79 -6.45 -7.31
CA SER A 1 6.11 -6.38 -5.99
C SER A 1 6.97 -5.74 -4.93
N GLU A 2 8.27 -6.00 -4.92
CA GLU A 2 9.22 -5.51 -3.90
C GLU A 2 9.20 -4.00 -3.71
N LYS A 3 9.15 -3.18 -4.79
CA LYS A 3 9.11 -1.72 -4.67
C LYS A 3 8.02 -1.17 -3.73
N TYR A 4 6.84 -1.79 -3.71
CA TYR A 4 5.75 -1.32 -2.84
C TYR A 4 5.99 -1.75 -1.40
N VAL A 5 6.56 -2.95 -1.19
CA VAL A 5 6.88 -3.45 0.16
C VAL A 5 7.94 -2.56 0.79
N THR A 6 9.03 -2.28 0.08
CA THR A 6 10.08 -1.36 0.54
C THR A 6 9.54 0.03 0.85
N ALA A 7 8.69 0.59 -0.02
CA ALA A 7 8.05 1.89 0.21
C ALA A 7 7.15 1.86 1.47
N ILE A 8 6.40 0.78 1.65
CA ILE A 8 5.52 0.60 2.82
C ILE A 8 6.34 0.45 4.10
N ASP A 9 7.43 -0.32 4.08
CA ASP A 9 8.32 -0.47 5.25
C ASP A 9 8.89 0.88 5.68
N PHE A 10 9.41 1.68 4.74
CA PHE A 10 9.88 3.05 5.04
C PHE A 10 8.78 3.91 5.68
N LEU A 11 7.57 3.88 5.11
CA LEU A 11 6.43 4.66 5.64
C LEU A 11 5.99 4.17 7.03
N ILE A 12 6.14 2.89 7.34
CA ILE A 12 5.86 2.34 8.67
C ILE A 12 6.93 2.79 9.66
N ASP A 13 8.20 2.61 9.31
CA ASP A 13 9.33 2.90 10.20
C ASP A 13 9.45 4.39 10.52
N SER A 14 9.14 5.26 9.54
CA SER A 14 9.06 6.72 9.73
C SER A 14 7.79 7.20 10.44
N GLY A 15 6.80 6.32 10.66
CA GLY A 15 5.50 6.67 11.24
C GLY A 15 4.56 7.44 10.28
N GLU A 16 4.99 7.77 9.07
CA GLU A 16 4.21 8.49 8.06
C GLU A 16 2.97 7.73 7.58
N ILE A 17 2.98 6.40 7.71
CA ILE A 17 1.79 5.56 7.45
C ILE A 17 0.58 6.01 8.27
N ASN A 18 0.79 6.62 9.45
CA ASN A 18 -0.29 7.08 10.31
C ASN A 18 -1.03 8.31 9.76
N HIS A 19 -0.42 9.08 8.86
CA HIS A 19 -1.05 10.24 8.23
C HIS A 19 -1.84 9.89 6.97
N MET A 20 -1.72 8.66 6.45
CA MET A 20 -2.44 8.25 5.26
C MET A 20 -3.94 8.03 5.54
N PRO A 21 -4.81 8.15 4.53
CA PRO A 21 -6.20 7.69 4.63
C PRO A 21 -6.32 6.21 5.01
N ARG A 22 -7.34 5.85 5.81
CA ARG A 22 -7.55 4.49 6.35
C ARG A 22 -7.49 3.40 5.28
N ASN A 23 -8.14 3.61 4.13
CA ASN A 23 -8.17 2.66 3.02
C ASN A 23 -6.78 2.39 2.42
N LEU A 24 -5.88 3.39 2.41
CA LEU A 24 -4.50 3.21 1.96
C LEU A 24 -3.66 2.50 3.03
N LYS A 25 -3.86 2.78 4.32
CA LYS A 25 -3.19 2.04 5.41
C LYS A 25 -3.54 0.56 5.36
N GLU A 26 -4.82 0.23 5.25
CA GLU A 26 -5.28 -1.16 5.14
C GLU A 26 -4.68 -1.85 3.92
N THR A 27 -4.62 -1.14 2.78
CA THR A 27 -3.99 -1.66 1.56
C THR A 27 -2.49 -1.89 1.73
N ALA A 28 -1.78 -0.97 2.40
CA ALA A 28 -0.35 -1.08 2.69
C ALA A 28 -0.05 -2.28 3.60
N LEU A 29 -0.75 -2.38 4.74
CA LEU A 29 -0.58 -3.48 5.69
C LEU A 29 -0.91 -4.83 5.05
N LEU A 30 -1.99 -4.89 4.27
CA LEU A 30 -2.39 -6.11 3.56
C LEU A 30 -1.33 -6.53 2.53
N LYS A 31 -0.79 -5.58 1.74
CA LYS A 31 0.26 -5.87 0.75
C LYS A 31 1.56 -6.32 1.41
N ARG A 32 1.93 -5.69 2.53
CA ARG A 32 3.14 -6.03 3.31
C ARG A 32 3.05 -7.42 3.93
N GLY A 33 1.91 -7.77 4.53
CA GLY A 33 1.71 -9.10 5.11
C GLY A 33 1.61 -10.21 4.06
N ASN A 34 1.33 -9.86 2.79
CA ASN A 34 1.06 -10.80 1.71
C ASN A 34 1.76 -10.39 0.40
N PRO A 35 3.11 -10.30 0.37
CA PRO A 35 3.85 -9.73 -0.75
C PRO A 35 3.74 -10.56 -2.03
N GLN A 36 3.51 -11.87 -1.89
CA GLN A 36 3.40 -12.83 -3.00
C GLN A 36 1.98 -12.98 -3.54
N ILE A 37 0.96 -12.50 -2.82
CA ILE A 37 -0.42 -12.60 -3.30
C ILE A 37 -0.63 -11.65 -4.50
N PRO A 38 -1.29 -12.12 -5.57
CA PRO A 38 -1.65 -11.29 -6.71
C PRO A 38 -2.55 -10.11 -6.32
N LEU A 39 -2.42 -8.98 -7.02
CA LEU A 39 -3.19 -7.76 -6.73
C LEU A 39 -4.70 -7.96 -6.76
N GLU A 40 -5.19 -8.83 -7.64
CA GLU A 40 -6.61 -9.13 -7.71
C GLU A 40 -7.10 -9.86 -6.45
N ALA A 41 -6.36 -10.85 -5.97
CA ALA A 41 -6.68 -11.59 -4.76
C ALA A 41 -6.59 -10.68 -3.52
N LEU A 42 -5.56 -9.83 -3.43
CA LEU A 42 -5.46 -8.81 -2.38
C LEU A 42 -6.66 -7.85 -2.41
N GLY A 43 -7.08 -7.42 -3.61
CA GLY A 43 -8.25 -6.55 -3.76
C GLY A 43 -9.55 -7.18 -3.23
N LYS A 44 -9.73 -8.50 -3.43
CA LYS A 44 -10.88 -9.26 -2.90
C LYS A 44 -10.86 -9.43 -1.38
N MET A 45 -9.70 -9.33 -0.74
CA MET A 45 -9.56 -9.42 0.73
C MET A 45 -9.89 -8.11 1.45
N LEU A 46 -10.01 -6.99 0.73
CA LEU A 46 -10.38 -5.70 1.30
C LEU A 46 -11.89 -5.61 1.52
N ASN A 47 -12.32 -4.73 2.44
CA ASN A 47 -13.73 -4.44 2.68
C ASN A 47 -14.00 -2.92 2.57
N PRO A 48 -14.73 -2.45 1.55
CA PRO A 48 -15.30 -3.24 0.45
C PRO A 48 -14.21 -3.78 -0.49
N PRO A 49 -14.48 -4.91 -1.19
CA PRO A 49 -13.53 -5.48 -2.13
C PRO A 49 -13.31 -4.53 -3.31
N VAL A 50 -12.10 -4.57 -3.86
CA VAL A 50 -11.71 -3.76 -5.01
C VAL A 50 -11.20 -4.63 -6.15
N SER A 51 -11.36 -4.13 -7.38
CA SER A 51 -10.77 -4.74 -8.57
C SER A 51 -9.24 -4.71 -8.53
N LYS A 52 -8.59 -5.48 -9.40
CA LYS A 52 -7.14 -5.41 -9.64
C LYS A 52 -6.65 -3.99 -9.93
N SER A 53 -7.39 -3.23 -10.74
CA SER A 53 -7.06 -1.83 -11.06
C SER A 53 -7.25 -0.91 -9.86
N GLY A 54 -8.30 -1.11 -9.05
CA GLY A 54 -8.50 -0.39 -7.80
C GLY A 54 -7.38 -0.62 -6.79
N MET A 55 -6.95 -1.88 -6.62
CA MET A 55 -5.79 -2.24 -5.79
C MET A 55 -4.52 -1.56 -6.28
N ARG A 56 -4.27 -1.61 -7.60
CA ARG A 56 -3.10 -0.98 -8.22
C ARG A 56 -3.06 0.53 -7.96
N HIS A 57 -4.16 1.25 -8.19
CA HIS A 57 -4.21 2.69 -7.94
C HIS A 57 -3.93 3.06 -6.49
N ARG A 58 -4.44 2.26 -5.53
CA ARG A 58 -4.14 2.49 -4.10
C ARG A 58 -2.66 2.31 -3.81
N LEU A 59 -2.03 1.27 -4.35
CA LEU A 59 -0.58 1.04 -4.23
C LEU A 59 0.25 2.15 -4.89
N ASP A 60 -0.17 2.65 -6.05
CA ASP A 60 0.51 3.77 -6.71
C ASP A 60 0.39 5.06 -5.88
N LYS A 61 -0.74 5.31 -5.22
CA LYS A 61 -0.87 6.41 -4.25
C LYS A 61 0.06 6.23 -3.05
N ILE A 62 0.12 5.04 -2.46
CA ILE A 62 1.04 4.73 -1.35
C ILE A 62 2.49 4.98 -1.78
N TYR A 63 2.86 4.58 -2.98
CA TYR A 63 4.19 4.83 -3.52
C TYR A 63 4.46 6.33 -3.72
N ALA A 64 3.47 7.11 -4.15
CA ALA A 64 3.61 8.57 -4.24
C ALA A 64 3.85 9.22 -2.86
N TYR A 65 3.16 8.76 -1.80
CA TYR A 65 3.46 9.20 -0.43
C TYR A 65 4.91 8.90 -0.04
N TYR A 66 5.41 7.71 -0.39
CA TYR A 66 6.81 7.35 -0.15
C TYR A 66 7.77 8.31 -0.85
N ILE A 67 7.58 8.61 -2.14
CA ILE A 67 8.44 9.53 -2.88
C ILE A 67 8.44 10.93 -2.24
N GLU A 68 7.25 11.47 -1.92
CA GLU A 68 7.12 12.79 -1.30
C GLU A 68 7.83 12.90 0.06
N LYS A 69 7.98 11.78 0.78
CA LYS A 69 8.60 11.71 2.10
C LYS A 69 10.06 11.29 2.07
N ASN A 70 10.50 10.60 1.02
CA ASN A 70 11.88 10.17 0.84
C ASN A 70 12.75 11.26 0.21
N GLU A 71 12.17 12.18 -0.55
CA GLU A 71 12.85 13.35 -1.14
C GLU A 71 12.92 14.58 -0.23
N LYS A 72 12.38 14.48 1.00
CA LYS A 72 12.46 15.51 2.05
C LYS A 72 13.52 15.14 3.07
#